data_AF-A0A9W9FGB7-F1
#
_entry.id   AF-A0A9W9FGB7-F1
#
_cell.length_a   1.000
_cell.length_b   1.000
_cell.length_c   1.000
_cell.angle_alpha   90.00
_cell.angle_beta   90.00
_cell.angle_gamma   90.00
#
_symmetry.space_group_name_H-M   'P 1'
#
loop_
_entity.id
_entity.type
_entity.pdbx_description
1 polymer ?
#
loop_
_entity_poly.entity_id
_entity_poly.type
_entity_poly.pdbx_seq_one_letter_code
_entity_poly.pdbx_strand_id
1 'polypeptide(L)'
;MCEEVKQPAIQVPRAIVGGVALNMLAGLAFLLPIAFVLPDISMLASIPSGQPVPSIMKSATGNPAGAFCLLVPLLVLGLICGIGCVTATSRCTWAFARDGAVPGSRMWKKVNRRLGIPLNSMLLGMVIEILLGLIYFGSSAAFNAFSGVGVIFLTLSYACPVAVSLLLRGRRDVTQGSFNLGSLGVFCNVVCICKATFPPPNLHRN
;
A
#
# COMPACT_ATOMS: atom_id res chain seq x y z
N MET A 1 -4.29 -4.02 15.08
CA MET A 1 -3.22 -3.17 15.65
C MET A 1 -3.73 -2.19 16.70
N CYS A 2 -4.92 -1.59 16.56
CA CYS A 2 -5.43 -0.65 17.59
C CYS A 2 -5.57 -1.27 18.99
N GLU A 3 -5.74 -2.59 19.09
CA GLU A 3 -5.78 -3.34 20.36
C GLU A 3 -4.42 -3.37 21.10
N GLU A 4 -3.30 -3.11 20.41
CA GLU A 4 -1.94 -3.15 20.98
C GLU A 4 -1.37 -1.74 21.29
N VAL A 5 -2.08 -0.68 20.91
CA VAL A 5 -1.64 0.72 21.08
C VAL A 5 -2.22 1.31 22.36
N LYS A 6 -1.38 1.97 23.17
CA LYS A 6 -1.85 2.75 24.33
C LYS A 6 -2.66 3.96 23.83
N GLN A 7 -3.91 4.11 24.27
CA GLN A 7 -4.83 5.20 23.87
C GLN A 7 -5.01 5.30 22.33
N PRO A 8 -5.61 4.29 21.68
CA PRO A 8 -5.69 4.21 20.24
C PRO A 8 -6.49 5.37 19.61
N ALA A 9 -7.47 5.92 20.33
CA ALA A 9 -8.30 7.03 19.84
C ALA A 9 -7.53 8.33 19.53
N ILE A 10 -6.35 8.53 20.12
CA ILE A 10 -5.54 9.74 19.94
C ILE A 10 -4.22 9.42 19.24
N GLN A 11 -3.56 8.32 19.62
CA GLN A 11 -2.25 7.97 19.09
C GLN A 11 -2.32 7.48 17.63
N VAL A 12 -3.35 6.74 17.25
CA VAL A 12 -3.48 6.21 15.89
C VAL A 12 -3.67 7.35 14.87
N PRO A 13 -4.58 8.32 15.06
CA PRO A 13 -4.70 9.45 14.13
C PRO A 13 -3.42 10.29 14.02
N ARG A 14 -2.75 10.57 15.15
CA ARG A 14 -1.49 11.33 15.16
C ARG A 14 -0.37 10.60 14.40
N ALA A 15 -0.26 9.29 14.59
CA ALA A 15 0.71 8.47 13.88
C ALA A 15 0.45 8.45 12.36
N ILE A 16 -0.82 8.39 11.95
CA ILE A 16 -1.19 8.45 10.51
C ILE A 16 -0.79 9.79 9.91
N VAL A 17 -1.16 10.92 10.53
CA VAL A 17 -0.82 12.25 10.01
C VAL A 17 0.70 12.47 9.98
N GLY A 18 1.40 12.09 11.05
CA GLY A 18 2.86 12.18 11.11
C GLY A 18 3.54 11.31 10.05
N GLY A 19 3.04 10.10 9.82
CA GLY A 19 3.53 9.20 8.78
C GLY A 19 3.34 9.77 7.38
N VAL A 20 2.19 10.38 7.09
CA VAL A 20 1.94 11.05 5.80
C VAL A 20 2.88 12.23 5.58
N ALA A 21 3.06 13.08 6.60
CA ALA A 21 3.98 14.22 6.51
C ALA A 21 5.43 13.80 6.27
N LEU A 22 5.89 12.77 7.00
CA LEU A 22 7.23 12.21 6.82
C LEU A 22 7.39 11.56 5.44
N ASN A 23 6.39 10.82 4.96
CA ASN A 23 6.41 10.22 3.64
C ASN A 23 6.41 11.26 2.52
N MET A 24 5.69 12.39 2.70
CA MET A 24 5.70 13.50 1.75
C MET A 24 7.10 14.15 1.67
N LEU A 25 7.73 14.42 2.81
CA LEU A 25 9.07 15.01 2.85
C LEU A 25 10.13 14.06 2.29
N ALA A 26 10.11 12.79 2.69
CA ALA A 26 11.04 11.78 2.18
C ALA A 26 10.85 11.54 0.67
N GLY A 27 9.60 11.47 0.21
CA GLY A 27 9.27 11.34 -1.20
C GLY A 27 9.74 12.54 -2.02
N LEU A 28 9.56 13.77 -1.52
CA LEU A 28 10.02 14.98 -2.19
C LEU A 28 11.55 15.04 -2.24
N ALA A 29 12.22 14.72 -1.14
CA ALA A 29 13.69 14.67 -1.07
C ALA A 29 14.29 13.63 -2.03
N PHE A 30 13.59 12.52 -2.27
CA PHE A 30 14.00 11.48 -3.22
C PHE A 30 13.67 11.83 -4.67
N LEU A 31 12.49 12.37 -4.94
CA LEU A 31 12.01 12.65 -6.30
C LEU A 31 12.67 13.90 -6.92
N LEU A 32 12.98 14.93 -6.14
CA LEU A 32 13.57 16.17 -6.66
C LEU A 32 14.90 15.93 -7.39
N PRO A 33 15.91 15.27 -6.80
CA PRO A 33 17.17 14.99 -7.49
C PRO A 33 16.98 14.13 -8.74
N ILE A 34 16.08 13.14 -8.67
CA ILE A 34 15.77 12.25 -9.80
C ILE A 34 15.17 13.03 -10.97
N ALA A 35 14.29 14.00 -10.70
CA ALA A 35 13.68 14.82 -11.73
C ALA A 35 14.71 15.68 -12.48
N PHE A 36 15.76 16.16 -11.82
CA PHE A 36 16.83 16.94 -12.46
C PHE A 36 17.78 16.11 -13.31
N VAL A 37 17.85 14.80 -13.07
CA VAL A 37 18.79 13.88 -13.73
C VAL A 37 18.07 12.91 -14.69
N LEU A 38 16.77 13.14 -14.91
CA LEU A 38 15.93 12.26 -15.72
C LEU A 38 16.40 12.27 -17.19
N PRO A 39 16.73 11.11 -17.77
CA PRO A 39 16.97 10.99 -19.21
C PRO A 39 15.64 11.08 -19.99
N ASP A 40 15.73 11.13 -21.32
CA ASP A 40 14.57 11.24 -22.21
C ASP A 40 13.47 10.20 -21.87
N ILE A 41 12.24 10.69 -21.69
CA ILE A 41 11.07 9.91 -21.27
C ILE A 41 10.77 8.81 -22.31
N SER A 42 11.03 9.06 -23.59
CA SER A 42 10.82 8.08 -24.66
C SER A 42 11.72 6.85 -24.53
N MET A 43 12.95 7.03 -24.04
CA MET A 43 13.87 5.94 -23.75
C MET A 43 13.45 5.16 -22.50
N LEU A 44 12.92 5.85 -21.48
CA LEU A 44 12.40 5.20 -20.28
C LEU A 44 11.11 4.40 -20.52
N ALA A 45 10.24 4.89 -21.41
CA ALA A 45 8.97 4.24 -21.76
C ALA A 45 9.16 2.96 -22.62
N SER A 46 10.28 2.84 -23.33
CA SER A 46 10.59 1.68 -24.19
C SER A 46 11.36 0.57 -23.47
N ILE A 47 11.57 0.69 -22.14
CA ILE A 47 12.32 -0.30 -21.37
C ILE A 47 11.54 -1.62 -21.24
N PRO A 48 12.09 -2.76 -21.72
CA PRO A 48 11.41 -4.06 -21.70
C PRO A 48 11.07 -4.57 -20.30
N SER A 49 11.85 -4.17 -19.28
CA SER A 49 11.63 -4.57 -17.89
C SER A 49 10.53 -3.77 -17.18
N GLY A 50 10.03 -2.67 -17.76
CA GLY A 50 9.03 -1.80 -17.15
C GLY A 50 9.49 -1.11 -15.87
N GLN A 51 10.78 -1.16 -15.54
CA GLN A 51 11.37 -0.58 -14.34
C GLN A 51 12.37 0.53 -14.72
N PRO A 52 11.99 1.81 -14.58
CA PRO A 52 12.86 2.93 -14.97
C PRO A 52 13.91 3.29 -13.90
N VAL A 53 13.77 2.78 -12.67
CA VAL A 53 14.67 3.15 -11.56
C VAL A 53 16.14 2.76 -11.83
N PRO A 54 16.45 1.54 -12.31
CA PRO A 54 17.85 1.15 -12.59
C PRO A 54 18.50 1.95 -13.73
N SER A 55 17.74 2.30 -14.77
CA SER A 55 18.26 3.09 -15.89
C SER A 55 18.52 4.54 -15.48
N ILE A 56 17.64 5.13 -14.67
CA ILE A 56 17.83 6.48 -14.13
C ILE A 56 19.07 6.53 -13.23
N MET A 57 19.26 5.55 -12.34
CA MET A 57 20.44 5.50 -11.45
C MET A 57 21.75 5.32 -12.24
N LYS A 58 21.70 4.58 -13.36
CA LYS A 58 22.83 4.45 -14.28
C LYS A 58 23.15 5.77 -14.98
N SER A 59 22.14 6.46 -15.50
CA SER A 59 22.30 7.78 -16.12
C SER A 59 22.81 8.83 -15.13
N ALA A 60 22.37 8.78 -13.87
CA ALA A 60 22.79 9.70 -12.84
C ALA A 60 24.24 9.51 -12.38
N THR A 61 24.69 8.27 -12.32
CA THR A 61 26.02 7.96 -11.76
C THR A 61 27.12 7.94 -12.83
N GLY A 62 26.76 7.78 -14.11
CA GLY A 62 27.72 7.65 -15.22
C GLY A 62 28.62 6.40 -15.16
N ASN A 63 28.54 5.62 -14.07
CA ASN A 63 29.33 4.41 -13.82
C ASN A 63 28.39 3.26 -13.37
N PRO A 64 28.47 2.08 -14.00
CA PRO A 64 27.66 0.92 -13.63
C PRO A 64 27.87 0.45 -12.18
N ALA A 65 29.06 0.60 -11.60
CA ALA A 65 29.34 0.21 -10.23
C ALA A 65 28.62 1.11 -9.20
N GLY A 66 28.60 2.42 -9.45
CA GLY A 66 27.90 3.36 -8.58
C GLY A 66 26.38 3.23 -8.67
N ALA A 67 25.86 2.93 -9.87
CA ALA A 67 24.43 2.61 -10.04
C ALA A 67 24.02 1.35 -9.27
N PHE A 68 24.86 0.30 -9.27
CA PHE A 68 24.60 -0.90 -8.49
C PHE A 68 24.58 -0.62 -6.98
N CYS A 69 25.55 0.13 -6.46
CA CYS A 69 25.58 0.53 -5.05
C CYS A 69 24.31 1.30 -4.62
N LEU A 70 23.76 2.16 -5.48
CA LEU A 70 22.51 2.89 -5.19
C LEU A 70 21.26 2.00 -5.25
N LEU A 71 21.31 0.88 -5.97
CA LEU A 71 20.21 -0.08 -6.03
C LEU A 71 20.16 -1.02 -4.82
N VAL A 72 21.30 -1.31 -4.18
CA VAL A 72 21.34 -2.24 -3.03
C VAL A 72 20.42 -1.81 -1.88
N PRO A 73 20.44 -0.55 -1.40
CA PRO A 73 19.52 -0.10 -0.35
C PRO A 73 18.05 -0.22 -0.74
N LEU A 74 17.72 0.02 -2.02
CA LEU A 74 16.35 -0.11 -2.54
C LEU A 74 15.89 -1.58 -2.51
N LEU A 75 16.77 -2.52 -2.86
CA LEU A 75 16.48 -3.95 -2.76
C LEU A 75 16.26 -4.39 -1.31
N VAL A 76 17.12 -3.95 -0.39
CA VAL A 76 16.97 -4.24 1.04
C VAL A 76 15.65 -3.68 1.58
N LEU A 77 15.32 -2.43 1.24
CA LEU A 77 14.05 -1.82 1.61
C LEU A 77 12.85 -2.60 1.05
N GLY A 78 12.93 -3.06 -0.20
CA GLY A 78 11.90 -3.87 -0.83
C GLY A 78 11.64 -5.19 -0.08
N LEU A 79 12.69 -5.88 0.35
CA LEU A 79 12.58 -7.10 1.14
C LEU A 79 11.93 -6.85 2.51
N ILE A 80 12.38 -5.81 3.22
CA ILE A 80 11.83 -5.44 4.53
C ILE A 80 10.34 -5.06 4.40
N CYS A 81 10.00 -4.27 3.38
CA CYS A 81 8.62 -3.90 3.07
C CYS A 81 7.76 -5.12 2.78
N GLY A 82 8.25 -6.05 1.95
CA GLY A 82 7.56 -7.31 1.64
C GLY A 82 7.24 -8.12 2.89
N ILE A 83 8.22 -8.32 3.78
CA ILE A 83 8.02 -9.01 5.06
C ILE A 83 6.96 -8.30 5.91
N GLY A 84 6.99 -6.96 5.94
CA GLY A 84 6.01 -6.13 6.64
C GLY A 84 4.59 -6.32 6.09
N CYS A 85 4.42 -6.30 4.77
CA CYS A 85 3.14 -6.51 4.09
C CYS A 85 2.57 -7.90 4.38
N VAL A 86 3.37 -8.95 4.24
CA VAL A 86 2.93 -10.33 4.53
C VAL A 86 2.50 -10.48 5.99
N THR A 87 3.25 -9.86 6.90
CA THR A 87 2.92 -9.86 8.33
C THR A 87 1.60 -9.14 8.59
N ALA A 88 1.39 -7.96 8.00
CA ALA A 88 0.15 -7.20 8.14
C ALA A 88 -1.06 -7.98 7.57
N THR A 89 -0.93 -8.54 6.38
CA THR A 89 -1.96 -9.37 5.73
C THR A 89 -2.35 -10.56 6.61
N SER A 90 -1.36 -11.28 7.15
CA SER A 90 -1.58 -12.41 8.06
C SER A 90 -2.43 -12.02 9.29
N ARG A 91 -2.17 -10.85 9.89
CA ARG A 91 -2.95 -10.33 11.04
C ARG A 91 -4.39 -9.95 10.63
N CYS A 92 -4.57 -9.34 9.45
CA CYS A 92 -5.89 -9.01 8.91
C CYS A 92 -6.71 -10.28 8.61
N THR A 93 -6.12 -11.27 7.93
CA THR A 93 -6.77 -12.56 7.64
C THR A 93 -7.14 -13.31 8.92
N TRP A 94 -6.29 -13.26 9.94
CA TRP A 94 -6.60 -13.84 11.25
C TRP A 94 -7.79 -13.14 11.93
N ALA A 95 -7.86 -11.81 11.87
CA ALA A 95 -9.00 -11.05 12.40
C ALA A 95 -10.31 -11.41 11.65
N PHE A 96 -10.28 -11.47 10.32
CA PHE A 96 -11.45 -11.91 9.54
C PHE A 96 -11.85 -13.38 9.81
N ALA A 97 -10.87 -14.26 10.04
CA ALA A 97 -11.13 -15.64 10.43
C ALA A 97 -11.71 -15.73 11.86
N ARG A 98 -11.36 -14.79 12.76
CA ARG A 98 -11.97 -14.70 14.10
C ARG A 98 -13.47 -14.43 14.01
N ASP A 99 -13.85 -13.57 13.06
CA ASP A 99 -15.22 -13.09 12.82
C ASP A 99 -16.03 -14.05 11.92
N GLY A 100 -15.44 -15.19 11.51
CA GLY A 100 -16.13 -16.23 10.75
C GLY A 100 -16.32 -15.92 9.26
N ALA A 101 -15.74 -14.83 8.75
CA ALA A 101 -15.96 -14.35 7.38
C ALA A 101 -15.22 -15.16 6.29
N VAL A 102 -14.37 -16.12 6.67
CA VAL A 102 -13.54 -16.90 5.73
C VAL A 102 -14.00 -18.36 5.69
N PRO A 103 -14.22 -18.98 4.51
CA PRO A 103 -14.54 -20.40 4.42
C PRO A 103 -13.40 -21.24 5.02
N GLY A 104 -13.73 -22.15 5.94
CA GLY A 104 -12.73 -22.91 6.69
C GLY A 104 -12.04 -22.13 7.83
N SER A 105 -12.65 -21.05 8.32
CA SER A 105 -12.16 -20.17 9.40
C SER A 105 -11.52 -20.89 10.61
N ARG A 106 -11.98 -22.10 10.96
CA ARG A 106 -11.40 -22.92 12.04
C ARG A 106 -9.92 -23.26 11.83
N MET A 107 -9.45 -23.46 10.59
CA MET A 107 -8.05 -23.79 10.32
C MET A 107 -7.14 -22.56 10.26
N TRP A 108 -7.68 -21.42 9.82
CA TRP A 108 -6.95 -20.16 9.68
C TRP A 108 -6.90 -19.36 10.99
N LYS A 109 -7.86 -19.56 11.91
CA LYS A 109 -7.89 -18.93 13.24
C LYS A 109 -6.85 -19.52 14.21
N LYS A 110 -6.26 -20.68 13.89
CA LYS A 110 -5.34 -21.40 14.77
C LYS A 110 -3.99 -20.67 14.86
N VAL A 111 -3.75 -20.00 15.98
CA VAL A 111 -2.47 -19.36 16.30
C VAL A 111 -1.50 -20.38 16.86
N ASN A 112 -0.25 -20.39 16.38
CA ASN A 112 0.76 -21.27 16.94
C ASN A 112 1.23 -20.72 18.30
N ARG A 113 1.03 -21.49 19.38
CA ARG A 113 1.35 -21.10 20.77
C ARG A 113 2.82 -20.80 21.02
N ARG A 114 3.76 -21.39 20.26
CA ARG A 114 5.20 -21.13 20.44
C ARG A 114 5.66 -19.81 19.83
N LEU A 115 5.07 -19.41 18.70
CA LEU A 115 5.53 -18.26 17.92
C LEU A 115 4.59 -17.05 18.04
N GLY A 116 3.41 -17.21 18.65
CA GLY A 116 2.43 -16.13 18.83
C GLY A 116 1.80 -15.62 17.51
N ILE A 117 2.10 -16.27 16.38
CA ILE A 117 1.68 -15.83 15.04
C ILE A 117 0.75 -16.86 14.37
N PRO A 118 -0.23 -16.40 13.56
CA PRO A 118 -1.10 -17.27 12.77
C PRO A 118 -0.36 -17.74 11.51
N LEU A 119 0.46 -18.80 11.65
CA LEU A 119 1.26 -19.37 10.55
C LEU A 119 0.41 -19.80 9.35
N ASN A 120 -0.77 -20.37 9.60
CA ASN A 120 -1.64 -20.86 8.54
C ASN A 120 -2.13 -19.71 7.64
N SER A 121 -2.50 -18.58 8.23
CA SER A 121 -2.89 -17.37 7.49
C SER A 121 -1.72 -16.78 6.70
N MET A 122 -0.52 -16.83 7.27
CA MET A 122 0.70 -16.38 6.61
C MET A 122 1.04 -17.24 5.38
N LEU A 123 0.96 -18.56 5.51
CA LEU A 123 1.19 -19.50 4.42
C LEU A 123 0.16 -19.34 3.30
N LEU A 124 -1.12 -19.12 3.64
CA LEU A 124 -2.15 -18.82 2.65
C LEU A 124 -1.77 -17.57 1.83
N GLY A 125 -1.40 -16.48 2.51
CA GLY A 125 -0.97 -15.25 1.86
C GLY A 125 0.22 -15.47 0.93
N MET A 126 1.27 -16.15 1.41
CA MET A 126 2.45 -16.46 0.61
C MET A 126 2.13 -17.33 -0.62
N VAL A 127 1.29 -18.36 -0.47
CA VAL A 127 0.92 -19.22 -1.60
C VAL A 127 0.17 -18.40 -2.66
N ILE A 128 -0.76 -17.55 -2.25
CA ILE A 128 -1.49 -16.66 -3.17
C ILE A 128 -0.52 -15.68 -3.85
N GLU A 129 0.40 -15.06 -3.11
CA GLU A 129 1.41 -14.15 -3.66
C GLU A 129 2.34 -14.85 -4.65
N ILE A 130 2.79 -16.07 -4.37
CA ILE A 130 3.61 -16.87 -5.29
C ILE A 130 2.83 -17.20 -6.56
N LEU A 131 1.57 -17.63 -6.44
CA LEU A 131 0.71 -17.93 -7.59
C LEU A 131 0.47 -16.68 -8.47
N LEU A 132 0.26 -15.53 -7.85
CA LEU A 132 0.13 -14.26 -8.56
C LEU A 132 1.45 -13.82 -9.20
N GLY A 133 2.58 -14.06 -8.52
CA GLY A 133 3.92 -13.82 -9.06
C GLY A 133 4.24 -14.69 -10.28
N LEU A 134 3.74 -15.92 -10.33
CA LEU A 134 3.91 -16.81 -11.49
C LEU A 134 3.27 -16.25 -12.77
N ILE A 135 2.25 -15.39 -12.65
CA ILE A 135 1.61 -14.73 -13.80
C ILE A 135 2.63 -13.87 -14.57
N TYR A 136 3.60 -13.29 -13.86
CA TYR A 136 4.64 -12.47 -14.47
C TYR A 136 5.48 -13.24 -15.51
N PHE A 137 5.73 -14.54 -15.28
CA PHE A 137 6.45 -15.39 -16.25
C PHE A 137 5.66 -15.66 -17.52
N GLY A 138 4.32 -15.66 -17.44
CA GLY A 138 3.45 -15.85 -18.60
C GLY A 138 3.21 -14.56 -19.39
N SER A 139 2.91 -13.46 -18.69
CA SER A 139 2.67 -12.15 -19.30
C SER A 139 2.89 -11.01 -18.31
N SER A 140 3.84 -10.14 -18.63
CA SER A 140 4.07 -8.89 -17.88
C SER A 140 2.88 -7.93 -17.96
N ALA A 141 2.14 -7.94 -19.07
CA ALA A 141 0.93 -7.14 -19.23
C ALA A 141 -0.19 -7.60 -18.27
N ALA A 142 -0.37 -8.93 -18.11
CA ALA A 142 -1.36 -9.47 -17.18
C ALA A 142 -1.01 -9.13 -15.72
N PHE A 143 0.27 -9.22 -15.35
CA PHE A 143 0.74 -8.82 -14.02
C PHE A 143 0.54 -7.32 -13.76
N ASN A 144 0.86 -6.45 -14.71
CA ASN A 144 0.67 -5.00 -14.59
C ASN A 144 -0.82 -4.64 -14.45
N ALA A 145 -1.69 -5.28 -15.24
CA ALA A 145 -3.14 -5.09 -15.12
C ALA A 145 -3.65 -5.50 -13.73
N PHE A 146 -3.21 -6.66 -13.22
CA PHE A 146 -3.55 -7.13 -11.88
C PHE A 146 -3.05 -6.18 -10.78
N SER A 147 -1.81 -5.69 -10.88
CA SER A 147 -1.26 -4.73 -9.93
C SER A 147 -2.07 -3.43 -9.91
N GLY A 148 -2.55 -2.96 -11.07
CA GLY A 148 -3.45 -1.81 -11.18
C GLY A 148 -4.77 -2.02 -10.44
N VAL A 149 -5.38 -3.20 -10.62
CA VAL A 149 -6.61 -3.59 -9.90
C VAL A 149 -6.40 -3.61 -8.38
N GLY A 150 -5.22 -4.03 -7.90
CA GLY A 150 -4.86 -3.95 -6.48
C GLY A 150 -4.93 -2.53 -5.91
N VAL A 151 -4.44 -1.53 -6.65
CA VAL A 151 -4.53 -0.11 -6.26
C VAL A 151 -5.98 0.36 -6.23
N ILE A 152 -6.80 -0.08 -7.17
CA ILE A 152 -8.24 0.24 -7.21
C ILE A 152 -8.94 -0.35 -5.98
N PHE A 153 -8.71 -1.62 -5.66
CA PHE A 153 -9.28 -2.25 -4.47
C PHE A 153 -8.81 -1.61 -3.17
N LEU A 154 -7.53 -1.23 -3.07
CA LEU A 154 -7.02 -0.50 -1.92
C LEU A 154 -7.73 0.84 -1.76
N THR A 155 -7.89 1.58 -2.86
CA THR A 155 -8.62 2.86 -2.87
C THR A 155 -10.07 2.68 -2.44
N LEU A 156 -10.74 1.65 -2.97
CA LEU A 156 -12.12 1.31 -2.61
C LEU A 156 -12.22 0.89 -1.13
N SER A 157 -11.26 0.13 -0.62
CA SER A 157 -11.21 -0.30 0.78
C SER A 157 -11.08 0.88 1.74
N TYR A 158 -10.36 1.95 1.36
CA TYR A 158 -10.32 3.19 2.14
C TYR A 158 -11.59 4.03 1.95
N ALA A 159 -12.21 4.01 0.77
CA ALA A 159 -13.43 4.74 0.49
C ALA A 159 -14.66 4.14 1.21
N CYS A 160 -14.78 2.82 1.33
CA CYS A 160 -15.91 2.13 1.98
C CYS A 160 -16.24 2.64 3.40
N PRO A 161 -15.31 2.67 4.37
CA PRO A 161 -15.61 3.16 5.71
C PRO A 161 -15.94 4.66 5.73
N VAL A 162 -15.33 5.46 4.85
CA VAL A 162 -15.62 6.89 4.70
C VAL A 162 -17.03 7.11 4.17
N ALA A 163 -17.42 6.36 3.14
CA ALA A 163 -18.76 6.39 2.55
C ALA A 163 -19.83 5.95 3.56
N VAL A 164 -19.60 4.86 4.30
CA VAL A 164 -20.51 4.42 5.37
C VAL A 164 -20.63 5.47 6.47
N SER A 165 -19.51 6.07 6.89
CA SER A 165 -19.52 7.11 7.93
C SER A 165 -20.27 8.38 7.48
N LEU A 166 -20.23 8.72 6.20
CA LEU A 166 -20.83 9.94 5.65
C LEU A 166 -22.30 9.72 5.27
N LEU A 167 -22.62 8.62 4.57
CA LEU A 167 -23.95 8.33 4.02
C LEU A 167 -24.90 7.70 5.04
N LEU A 168 -24.43 6.73 5.84
CA LEU A 168 -25.30 5.97 6.74
C LEU A 168 -25.37 6.55 8.15
N ARG A 169 -24.30 7.19 8.61
CA ARG A 169 -24.18 7.66 10.01
C ARG A 169 -24.11 9.17 10.18
N GLY A 170 -24.10 9.94 9.08
CA GLY A 170 -24.07 11.40 9.13
C GLY A 170 -22.95 11.97 10.02
N ARG A 171 -21.80 11.27 10.08
CA ARG A 171 -20.66 11.55 10.98
C ARG A 171 -20.89 11.46 12.49
N ARG A 172 -22.02 10.92 12.99
CA ARG A 172 -22.30 10.84 14.44
C ARG A 172 -21.21 10.13 15.26
N ASP A 173 -20.60 9.08 14.73
CA ASP A 173 -19.51 8.36 15.42
C ASP A 173 -18.16 9.08 15.37
N VAL A 174 -17.93 9.88 14.32
CA VAL A 174 -16.70 10.66 14.15
C VAL A 174 -16.76 11.94 14.99
N THR A 175 -17.95 12.50 15.19
CA THR A 175 -18.15 13.68 16.07
C THR A 175 -17.97 13.36 17.56
N GLN A 176 -18.12 12.10 17.97
CA GLN A 176 -17.89 11.62 19.34
C GLN A 176 -16.43 11.18 19.58
N GLY A 177 -15.58 11.15 18.54
CA GLY A 177 -14.19 10.74 18.64
C GLY A 177 -13.26 11.86 19.14
N SER A 178 -12.19 11.49 19.85
CA SER A 178 -11.19 12.41 20.41
C SER A 178 -10.42 13.26 19.37
N PHE A 179 -10.58 12.97 18.08
CA PHE A 179 -9.96 13.67 16.96
C PHE A 179 -11.01 14.13 15.94
N ASN A 180 -11.72 15.22 16.26
CA ASN A 180 -12.76 15.79 15.41
C ASN A 180 -12.23 17.00 14.61
N LEU A 181 -12.16 16.85 13.28
CA LEU A 181 -11.74 17.93 12.36
C LEU A 181 -12.87 18.89 11.96
N GLY A 182 -14.06 18.80 12.56
CA GLY A 182 -15.17 19.72 12.27
C GLY A 182 -15.54 19.75 10.78
N SER A 183 -15.71 20.94 10.20
CA SER A 183 -16.09 21.15 8.79
C SER A 183 -15.04 20.65 7.79
N LEU A 184 -13.74 20.76 8.12
CA LEU A 184 -12.64 20.23 7.31
C LEU A 184 -12.74 18.71 7.12
N GLY A 185 -13.27 17.99 8.12
CA GLY A 185 -13.55 16.56 8.00
C GLY A 185 -14.63 16.22 6.96
N VAL A 186 -15.63 17.10 6.73
CA VAL A 186 -16.65 16.86 5.69
C VAL A 186 -15.98 17.03 4.33
N PHE A 187 -15.22 18.11 4.16
CA PHE A 187 -14.53 18.40 2.91
C PHE A 187 -13.57 17.26 2.52
N CYS A 188 -12.73 16.80 3.45
CA CYS A 188 -11.83 15.67 3.19
C CYS A 188 -12.58 14.38 2.82
N ASN A 189 -13.70 14.08 3.46
CA ASN A 189 -14.50 12.89 3.14
C ASN A 189 -15.13 12.99 1.74
N VAL A 190 -15.64 14.17 1.36
CA VAL A 190 -16.18 14.41 0.03
C VAL A 190 -15.08 14.29 -1.03
N VAL A 191 -13.91 14.89 -0.81
CA VAL A 191 -12.75 14.78 -1.72
C VAL A 191 -12.32 13.32 -1.87
N CYS A 192 -12.31 12.55 -0.77
CA CYS A 192 -11.96 11.13 -0.80
C CYS A 192 -12.93 10.31 -1.67
N ILE A 193 -14.24 10.54 -1.52
CA ILE A 193 -15.27 9.89 -2.32
C ILE A 193 -15.20 10.34 -3.79
N CYS A 194 -15.07 11.65 -4.05
CA CYS A 194 -14.92 12.16 -5.41
C CYS A 194 -13.70 11.57 -6.11
N LYS A 195 -12.56 11.44 -5.42
CA LYS A 195 -11.36 10.81 -5.96
C LYS A 195 -11.54 9.30 -6.21
N ALA A 196 -12.29 8.61 -5.35
CA ALA A 196 -12.58 7.19 -5.54
C ALA A 196 -13.53 6.94 -6.73
N THR A 197 -14.49 7.83 -6.96
CA THR A 197 -15.47 7.73 -8.05
C THR A 197 -14.93 8.27 -9.38
N PHE A 198 -14.02 9.25 -9.34
CA PHE A 198 -13.45 9.90 -10.52
C PHE A 198 -11.93 9.65 -10.59
N PRO A 199 -11.49 8.49 -11.12
CA PRO A 199 -10.08 8.28 -11.41
C PRO A 199 -9.61 9.34 -12.43
N PRO A 200 -8.39 9.87 -12.30
CA PRO A 200 -7.89 10.91 -13.19
C PRO A 200 -7.98 10.45 -14.66
N PRO A 201 -8.44 11.32 -15.58
CA PRO A 201 -8.80 10.96 -16.96
C PRO A 201 -7.63 10.45 -17.83
N ASN A 202 -6.39 10.45 -17.32
CA ASN A 202 -5.20 10.12 -18.08
C ASN A 202 -4.74 8.66 -17.96
N LEU A 203 -5.49 7.79 -17.26
CA LEU A 203 -5.11 6.37 -17.14
C LEU A 203 -5.52 5.50 -18.35
N HIS A 204 -6.19 6.09 -19.35
CA HIS A 204 -6.61 5.40 -20.59
C HIS A 204 -5.80 5.78 -21.83
N ARG A 205 -4.75 6.60 -21.70
CA ARG A 205 -3.85 6.89 -22.81
C ARG A 205 -2.51 6.20 -22.61
N ASN A 206 -2.46 4.98 -23.16
CA ASN A 206 -1.32 4.25 -23.75
C ASN A 206 0.03 4.36 -23.04
#